data_AF-A0A7W1ZIS9-F1
#
_entry.id   AF-A0A7W1ZIS9-F1
#
_cell.length_a   1.000
_cell.length_b   1.000
_cell.length_c   1.000
_cell.angle_alpha   90.00
_cell.angle_beta   90.00
_cell.angle_gamma   90.00
#
_symmetry.space_group_name_H-M   'P 1'
#
loop_
_entity.id
_entity.type
_entity.pdbx_description
1 polymer ?
#
loop_
_entity_poly.entity_id
_entity_poly.type
_entity_poly.pdbx_seq_one_letter_code
_entity_poly.pdbx_strand_id
1 'polypeptide(L)'
;MKNKMTQIVVGIFLGFLMLIVGGQTRVFGQQAFKLVGVWQAVVTQRNCQTGDPTGPAFQSLFTFNEGGTMAEDSAGFPPPLRGSGHGIWSANNMFHPTYAYTFFRFNADGTLAGSNISRHNATFGLSGNDFTANATVEVRAANGNLITTVCLALTAARFQ
;
A
#
# COMPACT_ATOMS: atom_id res chain seq x y z
N MET A 1 -78.71 4.26 48.97
CA MET A 1 -77.60 3.53 48.31
C MET A 1 -76.30 4.12 48.81
N LYS A 2 -75.49 3.33 49.54
CA LYS A 2 -74.20 3.75 50.10
C LYS A 2 -73.13 3.65 49.01
N ASN A 3 -72.29 4.68 48.82
CA ASN A 3 -70.97 4.49 48.22
C ASN A 3 -69.90 5.15 49.08
N LYS A 4 -68.95 4.31 49.48
CA LYS A 4 -67.76 4.55 50.30
C LYS A 4 -66.77 5.43 49.50
N MET A 5 -66.14 6.46 50.09
CA MET A 5 -64.91 6.37 50.90
C MET A 5 -63.83 5.58 50.10
N THR A 6 -62.63 6.09 49.75
CA THR A 6 -61.61 6.62 50.66
C THR A 6 -60.37 7.06 49.84
N GLN A 7 -59.97 8.34 49.95
CA GLN A 7 -58.63 8.91 50.26
C GLN A 7 -57.35 8.49 49.48
N ILE A 8 -56.58 9.42 48.87
CA ILE A 8 -55.55 10.40 49.36
C ILE A 8 -54.15 9.79 49.61
N VAL A 9 -53.12 10.62 49.33
CA VAL A 9 -51.70 10.63 49.80
C VAL A 9 -50.70 10.27 48.68
N VAL A 10 -50.09 11.23 47.97
CA VAL A 10 -48.88 12.06 48.28
C VAL A 10 -47.57 11.28 48.24
N GLY A 11 -46.59 11.75 47.45
CA GLY A 11 -45.21 11.24 47.48
C GLY A 11 -44.24 12.05 46.61
N ILE A 12 -43.41 12.86 47.27
CA ILE A 12 -42.33 13.72 46.76
C ILE A 12 -41.19 12.87 46.18
N PHE A 13 -40.57 13.25 45.04
CA PHE A 13 -39.20 12.81 44.71
C PHE A 13 -38.35 13.91 44.06
N LEU A 14 -37.41 14.42 44.85
CA LEU A 14 -36.20 15.11 44.41
C LEU A 14 -35.27 14.14 43.67
N GLY A 15 -34.63 14.66 42.61
CA GLY A 15 -33.22 14.40 42.32
C GLY A 15 -32.88 13.15 41.50
N PHE A 16 -32.45 13.35 40.25
CA PHE A 16 -31.26 12.71 39.67
C PHE A 16 -30.87 13.47 38.40
N LEU A 17 -29.97 14.44 38.53
CA LEU A 17 -29.29 15.06 37.39
C LEU A 17 -28.27 14.04 36.86
N MET A 18 -28.66 13.23 35.87
CA MET A 18 -27.71 12.36 35.16
C MET A 18 -26.78 13.23 34.33
N LEU A 19 -25.57 13.48 34.85
CA LEU A 19 -24.44 13.89 34.04
C LEU A 19 -24.07 12.71 33.14
N ILE A 20 -24.54 12.74 31.90
CA ILE A 20 -24.06 11.86 30.84
C ILE A 20 -22.61 12.28 30.60
N VAL A 21 -21.67 11.58 31.24
CA VAL A 21 -20.27 11.57 30.80
C VAL A 21 -20.30 10.82 29.47
N GLY A 22 -20.54 11.57 28.39
CA GLY A 22 -20.34 11.12 27.03
C GLY A 22 -18.86 10.86 26.84
N GLY A 23 -18.38 9.69 27.28
CA GLY A 23 -17.09 9.18 26.88
C GLY A 23 -17.13 9.07 25.36
N GLN A 24 -16.50 10.04 24.69
CA GLN A 24 -16.28 9.97 23.26
C GLN A 24 -15.41 8.74 23.02
N THR A 25 -16.04 7.62 22.65
CA THR A 25 -15.33 6.55 22.00
C THR A 25 -14.76 7.17 20.74
N ARG A 26 -13.45 7.42 20.76
CA ARG A 26 -12.72 7.69 19.52
C ARG A 26 -12.83 6.41 18.71
N VAL A 27 -13.85 6.33 17.87
CA VAL A 27 -13.78 5.48 16.69
C VAL A 27 -12.60 6.07 15.94
N PHE A 28 -11.42 5.47 16.10
CA PHE A 28 -10.38 5.62 15.10
C PHE A 28 -11.07 5.19 13.82
N GLY A 29 -11.48 6.16 13.00
CA GLY A 29 -12.03 5.87 11.69
C GLY A 29 -11.07 4.88 11.07
N GLN A 30 -11.58 3.72 10.64
CA GLN A 30 -10.79 2.74 9.90
C GLN A 30 -10.01 3.55 8.86
N GLN A 31 -8.73 3.77 9.12
CA GLN A 31 -7.85 4.38 8.14
C GLN A 31 -7.72 3.30 7.10
N ALA A 32 -8.62 3.31 6.13
CA ALA A 32 -8.68 2.30 5.09
C ALA A 32 -7.26 2.21 4.54
N PHE A 33 -6.67 1.02 4.58
CA PHE A 33 -5.32 0.77 4.09
C PHE A 33 -5.34 1.07 2.59
N LYS A 34 -5.05 2.32 2.24
CA LYS A 34 -5.14 2.83 0.88
C LYS A 34 -3.74 2.93 0.32
N LEU A 35 -3.46 2.08 -0.68
CA LEU A 35 -2.21 2.12 -1.44
C LEU A 35 -2.05 3.44 -2.21
N VAL A 36 -3.17 4.10 -2.54
CA VAL A 36 -3.18 5.42 -3.20
C VAL A 36 -2.28 6.41 -2.48
N GLY A 37 -1.47 7.12 -3.26
CA GLY A 37 -0.50 8.11 -2.79
C GLY A 37 0.93 7.83 -3.27
N VAL A 38 1.86 8.62 -2.75
CA VAL A 38 3.28 8.55 -3.07
C VAL A 38 4.04 7.82 -1.97
N TRP A 39 4.99 6.97 -2.36
CA TRP A 39 5.75 6.10 -1.48
C TRP A 39 7.23 6.15 -1.81
N GLN A 40 8.06 6.25 -0.77
CA GLN A 40 9.50 6.09 -0.84
C GLN A 40 9.85 4.67 -0.42
N ALA A 41 10.55 3.96 -1.29
CA ALA A 41 10.87 2.56 -1.10
C ALA A 41 12.37 2.29 -1.18
N VAL A 42 12.82 1.35 -0.35
CA VAL A 42 14.16 0.77 -0.40
C VAL A 42 14.04 -0.62 -0.99
N VAL A 43 14.65 -0.83 -2.15
CA VAL A 43 14.56 -2.07 -2.91
C VAL A 43 15.90 -2.81 -2.86
N THR A 44 15.84 -4.11 -2.60
CA THR A 44 16.99 -5.02 -2.62
C THR A 44 16.76 -6.10 -3.67
N GLN A 45 17.69 -6.22 -4.61
CA GLN A 45 17.69 -7.32 -5.56
C GLN A 45 18.15 -8.62 -4.88
N ARG A 46 17.44 -9.73 -5.12
CA ARG A 46 17.68 -11.01 -4.48
C ARG A 46 17.80 -12.14 -5.50
N ASN A 47 18.57 -13.17 -5.12
CA ASN A 47 18.56 -14.44 -5.81
C ASN A 47 17.19 -15.11 -5.59
N CYS A 48 16.51 -15.51 -6.66
CA CYS A 48 15.17 -16.10 -6.57
C CYS A 48 15.11 -17.47 -5.88
N GLN A 49 16.25 -18.17 -5.79
CA GLN A 49 16.33 -19.51 -5.20
C GLN A 49 16.72 -19.44 -3.73
N THR A 50 17.74 -18.65 -3.39
CA THR A 50 18.27 -18.59 -2.02
C THR A 50 17.66 -17.47 -1.18
N GLY A 51 17.12 -16.43 -1.83
CA GLY A 51 16.65 -15.21 -1.17
C GLY A 51 17.77 -14.24 -0.78
N ASP A 52 19.04 -14.58 -1.01
CA ASP A 52 20.17 -13.72 -0.63
C ASP A 52 20.22 -12.44 -1.46
N PRO A 53 20.65 -11.32 -0.87
CA PRO A 53 20.86 -10.09 -1.61
C PRO A 53 21.97 -10.28 -2.67
N THR A 54 21.74 -9.73 -3.86
CA THR A 54 22.67 -9.82 -5.01
C THR A 54 23.42 -8.51 -5.26
N GLY A 55 23.16 -7.49 -4.44
CA GLY A 55 23.79 -6.18 -4.53
C GLY A 55 23.29 -5.23 -3.45
N PRO A 56 23.79 -3.98 -3.43
CA PRO A 56 23.31 -2.97 -2.51
C PRO A 56 21.84 -2.62 -2.79
N ALA A 57 21.15 -2.16 -1.75
CA ALA A 57 19.80 -1.64 -1.89
C ALA A 57 19.79 -0.27 -2.58
N PHE A 58 18.69 0.06 -3.25
CA PHE A 58 18.51 1.33 -3.97
C PHE A 58 17.12 1.93 -3.72
N GLN A 59 17.02 3.25 -3.89
CA GLN A 59 15.78 4.00 -3.68
C GLN A 59 14.86 3.90 -4.89
N SER A 60 13.56 3.82 -4.63
CA SER A 60 12.50 3.86 -5.63
C SER A 60 11.33 4.71 -5.14
N LEU A 61 10.64 5.38 -6.05
CA LEU A 61 9.42 6.14 -5.81
C LEU A 61 8.26 5.44 -6.51
N PHE A 62 7.16 5.27 -5.80
CA PHE A 62 5.93 4.73 -6.35
C PHE A 62 4.80 5.73 -6.16
N THR A 63 4.03 5.98 -7.20
CA THR A 63 2.78 6.73 -7.12
C THR A 63 1.63 5.82 -7.54
N PHE A 64 0.75 5.49 -6.61
CA PHE A 64 -0.47 4.73 -6.90
C PHE A 64 -1.63 5.70 -7.01
N ASN A 65 -2.27 5.74 -8.17
CA ASN A 65 -3.40 6.61 -8.42
C ASN A 65 -4.70 5.92 -8.02
N GLU A 66 -5.70 6.71 -7.64
CA GLU A 66 -7.07 6.23 -7.62
C GLU A 66 -7.46 5.73 -9.04
N GLY A 67 -8.26 4.66 -9.10
CA GLY A 67 -8.61 4.02 -10.38
C GLY A 67 -7.64 2.94 -10.86
N GLY A 68 -6.63 2.55 -10.06
CA GLY A 68 -5.87 1.31 -10.28
C GLY A 68 -4.65 1.45 -11.20
N THR A 69 -4.20 2.66 -11.53
CA THR A 69 -2.94 2.88 -12.28
C THR A 69 -1.82 3.32 -11.35
N MET A 70 -0.57 3.14 -11.78
CA MET A 70 0.60 3.59 -11.03
C MET A 70 1.75 4.03 -11.92
N ALA A 71 2.66 4.81 -11.33
CA ALA A 71 3.96 5.18 -11.89
C ALA A 71 5.08 4.82 -10.91
N GLU A 72 6.26 4.51 -11.44
CA GLU A 72 7.46 4.19 -10.67
C GLU A 72 8.69 4.87 -11.27
N ASP A 73 9.58 5.32 -10.39
CA ASP A 73 10.91 5.79 -10.75
C ASP A 73 11.91 5.18 -9.76
N SER A 74 13.10 4.83 -10.22
CA SER A 74 14.07 4.22 -9.31
C SER A 74 15.51 4.41 -9.72
N ALA A 75 16.33 4.58 -8.69
CA ALA A 75 17.76 4.82 -8.76
C ALA A 75 18.59 3.55 -9.01
N GLY A 76 17.96 2.37 -9.17
CA GLY A 76 18.67 1.12 -9.46
C GLY A 76 19.45 1.15 -10.79
N PHE A 77 19.00 1.97 -11.74
CA PHE A 77 19.73 2.33 -12.95
C PHE A 77 19.53 3.81 -13.25
N PRO A 78 20.55 4.52 -13.75
CA PRO A 78 20.42 5.94 -14.04
C PRO A 78 19.51 6.21 -15.25
N PRO A 79 18.92 7.41 -15.37
CA PRO A 79 17.97 7.79 -16.42
C PRO A 79 18.38 7.67 -17.91
N PRO A 80 19.65 7.48 -18.34
CA PRO A 80 19.86 7.09 -19.74
C PRO A 80 19.69 5.58 -19.97
N LEU A 81 19.73 4.74 -18.93
CA LEU A 81 19.67 3.27 -19.08
C LEU A 81 18.27 2.70 -18.85
N ARG A 82 17.33 3.52 -18.37
CA ARG A 82 15.94 3.13 -18.17
C ARG A 82 14.99 4.32 -18.25
N GLY A 83 13.74 4.03 -18.60
CA GLY A 83 12.63 4.96 -18.40
C GLY A 83 11.93 4.77 -17.05
N SER A 84 10.93 5.62 -16.80
CA SER A 84 9.97 5.45 -15.72
C SER A 84 9.10 4.21 -15.93
N GLY A 85 8.71 3.59 -14.84
CA GLY A 85 7.75 2.50 -14.79
C GLY A 85 6.33 3.00 -14.84
N HIS A 86 5.48 2.28 -15.58
CA HIS A 86 4.05 2.50 -15.62
C HIS A 86 3.32 1.18 -15.42
N GLY A 87 2.22 1.22 -14.69
CA GLY A 87 1.60 -0.01 -14.26
C GLY A 87 0.18 0.12 -13.75
N ILE A 88 -0.25 -0.99 -13.17
CA ILE A 88 -1.56 -1.17 -12.58
C ILE A 88 -1.42 -1.75 -11.17
N TRP A 89 -2.41 -1.50 -10.33
CA TRP A 89 -2.51 -2.09 -9.01
C TRP A 89 -3.95 -2.48 -8.71
N SER A 90 -4.11 -3.47 -7.83
CA SER A 90 -5.41 -3.87 -7.30
C SER A 90 -5.34 -4.14 -5.80
N ALA A 91 -6.31 -3.62 -5.05
CA ALA A 91 -6.55 -3.99 -3.66
C ALA A 91 -7.57 -5.12 -3.57
N ASN A 92 -7.32 -6.24 -4.26
CA ASN A 92 -8.13 -7.47 -4.13
C ASN A 92 -8.23 -7.92 -2.67
N ASN A 93 -7.22 -7.57 -1.86
CA ASN A 93 -7.21 -7.69 -0.41
C ASN A 93 -6.65 -6.38 0.17
N MET A 94 -7.35 -5.81 1.16
CA MET A 94 -6.99 -4.53 1.78
C MET A 94 -5.61 -4.56 2.45
N PHE A 95 -5.18 -5.72 2.97
CA PHE A 95 -3.86 -5.89 3.59
C PHE A 95 -2.79 -6.39 2.61
N HIS A 96 -3.22 -7.01 1.52
CA HIS A 96 -2.33 -7.65 0.55
C HIS A 96 -2.62 -7.19 -0.89
N PRO A 97 -2.37 -5.90 -1.21
CA PRO A 97 -2.55 -5.45 -2.58
C PRO A 97 -1.47 -6.05 -3.49
N THR A 98 -1.83 -6.20 -4.75
CA THR A 98 -0.90 -6.60 -5.81
C THR A 98 -0.74 -5.46 -6.80
N TYR A 99 0.45 -5.36 -7.39
CA TYR A 99 0.71 -4.38 -8.43
C TYR A 99 1.74 -4.90 -9.43
N ALA A 100 1.67 -4.38 -10.64
CA ALA A 100 2.58 -4.72 -11.70
C ALA A 100 2.90 -3.48 -12.53
N TYR A 101 4.15 -3.32 -12.94
CA TYR A 101 4.56 -2.23 -13.81
C TYR A 101 5.61 -2.71 -14.80
N THR A 102 5.74 -1.95 -15.88
CA THR A 102 6.74 -2.15 -16.92
C THR A 102 7.53 -0.88 -17.15
N PHE A 103 8.81 -1.01 -17.47
CA PHE A 103 9.65 0.10 -17.91
C PHE A 103 10.56 -0.34 -19.05
N PHE A 104 10.96 0.63 -19.87
CA PHE A 104 11.94 0.40 -20.94
C PHE A 104 13.37 0.43 -20.38
N ARG A 105 14.22 -0.40 -20.96
CA ARG A 105 15.67 -0.40 -20.76
C ARG A 105 16.35 0.03 -22.04
N PHE A 106 17.46 0.75 -21.89
CA PHE A 106 18.23 1.28 -23.00
C PHE A 106 19.68 0.85 -22.89
N ASN A 107 20.32 0.69 -24.05
CA ASN A 107 21.77 0.52 -24.15
C ASN A 107 22.45 1.87 -23.94
N ALA A 108 23.77 1.86 -23.71
CA ALA A 108 24.55 3.08 -23.51
C ALA A 108 24.54 4.04 -24.73
N ASP A 109 24.26 3.52 -25.93
CA ASP A 109 24.09 4.31 -27.16
C ASP A 109 22.68 4.91 -27.32
N GLY A 110 21.80 4.70 -26.33
CA GLY A 110 20.41 5.18 -26.33
C GLY A 110 19.44 4.29 -27.12
N THR A 111 19.90 3.20 -27.75
CA THR A 111 19.01 2.26 -28.43
C THR A 111 18.19 1.44 -27.42
N LEU A 112 16.98 1.03 -27.84
CA LEU A 112 16.10 0.22 -26.99
C LEU A 112 16.72 -1.17 -26.75
N ALA A 113 17.05 -1.48 -25.49
CA ALA A 113 17.53 -2.81 -25.09
C ALA A 113 16.37 -3.79 -24.83
N GLY A 114 15.20 -3.27 -24.43
CA GLY A 114 13.99 -4.03 -24.18
C GLY A 114 13.19 -3.48 -23.01
N SER A 115 12.56 -4.35 -22.24
CA SER A 115 11.74 -3.95 -21.09
C SER A 115 11.96 -4.85 -19.89
N ASN A 116 11.54 -4.37 -18.73
CA ASN A 116 11.35 -5.17 -17.54
C ASN A 116 9.88 -5.15 -17.16
N ILE A 117 9.33 -6.30 -16.78
CA ILE A 117 7.97 -6.41 -16.24
C ILE A 117 8.09 -6.91 -14.80
N SER A 118 7.73 -6.06 -13.85
CA SER A 118 7.77 -6.38 -12.42
C SER A 118 6.37 -6.68 -11.90
N ARG A 119 6.24 -7.74 -11.09
CA ARG A 119 4.98 -8.10 -10.41
C ARG A 119 5.23 -8.28 -8.92
N HIS A 120 4.43 -7.60 -8.12
CA HIS A 120 4.65 -7.45 -6.69
C HIS A 120 3.44 -7.92 -5.89
N ASN A 121 3.74 -8.54 -4.75
CA ASN A 121 2.77 -8.82 -3.68
C ASN A 121 3.20 -7.99 -2.46
N ALA A 122 2.37 -7.04 -2.07
CA ALA A 122 2.62 -6.19 -0.90
C ALA A 122 1.87 -6.69 0.33
N THR A 123 2.36 -6.28 1.51
CA THR A 123 1.74 -6.49 2.82
C THR A 123 1.85 -5.19 3.61
N PHE A 124 0.72 -4.60 3.96
CA PHE A 124 0.68 -3.38 4.77
C PHE A 124 1.05 -3.64 6.22
N GLY A 125 1.79 -2.70 6.82
CA GLY A 125 1.89 -2.59 8.26
C GLY A 125 0.59 -2.06 8.86
N LEU A 126 0.42 -2.28 10.17
CA LEU A 126 -0.80 -1.88 10.89
C LEU A 126 -1.07 -0.37 10.87
N SER A 127 -0.04 0.44 10.62
CA SER A 127 -0.16 1.89 10.52
C SER A 127 -0.84 2.37 9.23
N GLY A 128 -0.82 1.55 8.17
CA GLY A 128 -1.24 1.94 6.82
C GLY A 128 -0.35 2.98 6.13
N ASN A 129 0.79 3.33 6.75
CA ASN A 129 1.80 4.26 6.23
C ASN A 129 3.13 3.59 5.89
N ASP A 130 3.18 2.27 6.00
CA ASP A 130 4.30 1.44 5.60
C ASP A 130 3.78 0.14 4.97
N PHE A 131 4.56 -0.42 4.04
CA PHE A 131 4.33 -1.76 3.53
C PHE A 131 5.65 -2.44 3.15
N THR A 132 5.62 -3.76 3.11
CA THR A 132 6.69 -4.58 2.50
C THR A 132 6.17 -5.22 1.23
N ALA A 133 7.05 -5.52 0.28
CA ALA A 133 6.65 -6.31 -0.89
C ALA A 133 7.78 -7.23 -1.35
N ASN A 134 7.38 -8.36 -1.93
CA ASN A 134 8.26 -9.20 -2.73
C ASN A 134 7.83 -9.16 -4.18
N ALA A 135 8.79 -9.27 -5.10
CA ALA A 135 8.53 -9.17 -6.52
C ALA A 135 9.32 -10.16 -7.36
N THR A 136 8.76 -10.45 -8.53
CA THR A 136 9.44 -11.12 -9.63
C THR A 136 9.48 -10.18 -10.83
N VAL A 137 10.67 -10.03 -11.41
CA VAL A 137 10.94 -9.20 -12.58
C VAL A 137 11.33 -10.09 -13.74
N GLU A 138 10.60 -9.98 -14.84
CA GLU A 138 10.99 -10.54 -16.12
C GLU A 138 11.81 -9.50 -16.89
N VAL A 139 13.03 -9.86 -17.26
CA VAL A 139 13.89 -9.04 -18.12
C VAL A 139 13.71 -9.51 -19.55
N ARG A 140 13.15 -8.67 -20.41
CA ARG A 140 12.83 -9.01 -21.81
C ARG A 140 13.69 -8.22 -22.78
N ALA A 141 14.10 -8.87 -23.86
CA ALA A 141 14.78 -8.26 -24.99
C ALA A 141 13.84 -7.35 -25.78
N ALA A 142 14.38 -6.51 -26.67
CA ALA A 142 13.59 -5.62 -27.53
C ALA A 142 12.55 -6.35 -28.41
N ASN A 143 12.79 -7.61 -28.76
CA ASN A 143 11.84 -8.45 -29.49
C ASN A 143 10.80 -9.14 -28.59
N GLY A 144 10.80 -8.87 -27.27
CA GLY A 144 9.86 -9.43 -26.30
C GLY A 144 10.28 -10.77 -25.68
N ASN A 145 11.37 -11.40 -26.15
CA ASN A 145 11.84 -12.67 -25.59
C ASN A 145 12.33 -12.49 -24.15
N LEU A 146 12.00 -13.44 -23.28
CA LEU A 146 12.53 -13.48 -21.92
C LEU A 146 14.03 -13.77 -21.95
N ILE A 147 14.82 -12.91 -21.33
CA ILE A 147 16.26 -13.08 -21.14
C ILE A 147 16.51 -13.80 -19.81
N THR A 148 15.93 -13.27 -18.74
CA THR A 148 16.12 -13.80 -17.38
C THR A 148 15.03 -13.32 -16.43
N THR A 149 15.01 -13.89 -15.23
CA THR A 149 14.13 -13.52 -14.13
C THR A 149 14.95 -13.11 -12.91
N VAL A 150 14.53 -12.04 -12.24
CA VAL A 150 15.17 -11.49 -11.05
C VAL A 150 14.12 -11.34 -9.94
N CYS A 151 14.50 -11.50 -8.68
CA CYS A 151 13.60 -11.30 -7.55
C CYS A 151 13.98 -10.05 -6.77
N LEU A 152 12.98 -9.37 -6.21
CA LEU A 152 13.17 -8.18 -5.38
C LEU A 152 12.45 -8.36 -4.04
N ALA A 153 12.99 -7.71 -3.02
CA ALA A 153 12.23 -7.38 -1.80
C ALA A 153 12.34 -5.88 -1.56
N LEU A 154 11.29 -5.26 -1.03
CA LEU A 154 11.31 -3.85 -0.68
C LEU A 154 10.51 -3.54 0.58
N THR A 155 10.94 -2.49 1.26
CA THR A 155 10.17 -1.78 2.28
C THR A 155 9.79 -0.42 1.71
N ALA A 156 8.61 0.07 2.06
CA ALA A 156 8.13 1.37 1.61
C ALA A 156 7.48 2.13 2.75
N ALA A 157 7.70 3.45 2.77
CA ALA A 157 7.07 4.39 3.67
C ALA A 157 6.33 5.44 2.84
N ARG A 158 5.18 5.90 3.34
CA ARG A 158 4.40 6.95 2.69
C ARG A 158 5.19 8.26 2.72
N PHE A 159 5.25 8.96 1.59
CA PHE A 159 5.82 10.30 1.50
C PHE A 159 4.90 11.31 2.21
N GLN A 160 5.48 12.23 2.99
CA GLN A 160 4.77 13.25 3.78
C GLN A 160 5.24 14.66 3.40
#